data_AF-A0A803QCJ7-F1
#
_entry.id   AF-A0A803QCJ7-F1
#
_cell.length_a   1.000
_cell.length_b   1.000
_cell.length_c   1.000
_cell.angle_alpha   90.00
_cell.angle_beta   90.00
_cell.angle_gamma   90.00
#
_symmetry.space_group_name_H-M   'P 1'
#
loop_
_entity.id
_entity.type
_entity.pdbx_description
1 polymer ?
#
loop_
_entity_poly.entity_id
_entity_poly.type
_entity_poly.pdbx_seq_one_letter_code
_entity_poly.pdbx_strand_id
1 'polypeptide(L)'
;MASNLLKIQLHTTPTPNTKFESQLANAFSSLSSFRVHHHCHLSSSTTSVFHNHKNSSPWIKVPIRSSLPSSSPPTSKESAILQAKTCLSSTLEKPLNNTKLTNKLKRVKQPRFRVEIPVIDDSPESLSRLSFEVFGELPFKRKGSPVNILIIWPNDSYKEAALRVFESYPSCPVDHVDFSSLTTGGLSSADVAVFLAPEVKDLGNVKSVSDDFYPRPVVVFNPRWAFEEESEFGELSSFVGSFEVVYSFMGLEVKGILSKRRGVIFKCVRNGVVSGEKWSVLVEEEEGELRVISKFKARPSIGEVENVLYNLMAVNSPVTKSVKFLKDLVSNVTGKK
;
A
#
# COMPACT_ATOMS: atom_id res chain seq x y z
N MET A 1 -41.42 -1.47 -23.59
CA MET A 1 -41.38 -2.07 -22.25
C MET A 1 -40.41 -3.25 -22.28
N ALA A 2 -39.39 -3.20 -21.42
CA ALA A 2 -38.51 -4.28 -20.94
C ALA A 2 -37.08 -3.71 -20.73
N SER A 3 -36.97 -2.80 -19.78
CA SER A 3 -35.72 -2.37 -19.16
C SER A 3 -35.23 -3.49 -18.23
N ASN A 4 -34.55 -4.49 -18.77
CA ASN A 4 -33.81 -5.46 -17.97
C ASN A 4 -32.41 -4.90 -17.72
N LEU A 5 -32.35 -4.03 -16.71
CA LEU A 5 -31.17 -3.48 -16.08
C LEU A 5 -30.21 -4.62 -15.68
N LEU A 6 -29.07 -4.72 -16.35
CA LEU A 6 -27.91 -5.43 -15.83
C LEU A 6 -27.42 -4.65 -14.60
N LYS A 7 -27.87 -5.09 -13.43
CA LYS A 7 -27.42 -4.58 -12.14
C LYS A 7 -26.02 -5.16 -11.89
N ILE A 8 -24.97 -4.45 -12.29
CA ILE A 8 -23.61 -4.83 -11.93
C ILE A 8 -23.43 -4.48 -10.45
N GLN A 9 -23.52 -5.49 -9.58
CA GLN A 9 -23.02 -5.37 -8.21
C GLN A 9 -21.50 -5.44 -8.26
N LEU A 10 -20.85 -4.27 -8.28
CA LEU A 10 -19.45 -4.12 -7.90
C LEU A 10 -19.42 -4.09 -6.37
N HIS A 11 -19.28 -5.28 -5.78
CA HIS A 11 -18.79 -5.34 -4.41
C HIS A 11 -17.30 -4.98 -4.47
N THR A 12 -16.89 -3.96 -3.72
CA THR A 12 -15.55 -3.95 -3.12
C THR A 12 -15.55 -5.12 -2.13
N THR A 13 -15.34 -6.34 -2.64
CA THR A 13 -15.37 -7.53 -1.80
C THR A 13 -14.19 -7.48 -0.84
N PRO A 14 -14.39 -7.65 0.48
CA PRO A 14 -13.41 -8.32 1.29
C PRO A 14 -13.14 -9.68 0.66
N THR A 15 -11.87 -10.04 0.60
CA THR A 15 -11.28 -11.25 0.03
C THR A 15 -12.19 -12.49 0.09
N PRO A 16 -12.43 -13.21 -1.02
CA PRO A 16 -12.97 -14.56 -0.95
C PRO A 16 -11.86 -15.49 -0.44
N ASN A 17 -12.11 -16.14 0.70
CA ASN A 17 -11.29 -17.22 1.25
C ASN A 17 -11.10 -18.33 0.20
N THR A 18 -9.96 -18.35 -0.47
CA THR A 18 -9.46 -19.57 -1.12
C THR A 18 -8.70 -20.37 -0.08
N LYS A 19 -9.25 -21.55 0.24
CA LYS A 19 -8.57 -22.61 0.98
C LYS A 19 -7.25 -22.93 0.27
N PHE A 20 -6.14 -22.53 0.87
CA PHE A 20 -4.83 -23.06 0.52
C PHE A 20 -4.54 -24.22 1.48
N GLU A 21 -4.63 -25.45 0.96
CA GLU A 21 -4.16 -26.64 1.66
C GLU A 21 -2.63 -26.58 1.76
N SER A 22 -2.12 -26.41 2.99
CA SER A 22 -0.76 -26.79 3.34
C SER A 22 -0.81 -28.12 4.08
N GLN A 23 -0.51 -29.20 3.35
CA GLN A 23 -0.09 -30.45 3.97
C GLN A 23 1.32 -30.26 4.52
N LEU A 24 1.48 -30.36 5.84
CA LEU A 24 2.70 -30.90 6.44
C LEU A 24 2.37 -31.40 7.85
N ALA A 25 2.53 -32.72 8.00
CA ALA A 25 2.18 -33.49 9.16
C ALA A 25 3.16 -33.29 10.33
N ASN A 26 2.59 -33.47 11.51
CA ASN A 26 3.19 -33.55 12.83
C ASN A 26 4.44 -34.43 12.92
N ALA A 27 5.39 -34.02 13.77
CA ALA A 27 5.99 -34.91 14.76
C ALA A 27 6.53 -34.11 15.96
N PHE A 28 5.88 -34.29 17.11
CA PHE A 28 6.37 -33.93 18.45
C PHE A 28 7.35 -34.98 18.96
N SER A 29 8.38 -34.54 19.68
CA SER A 29 9.06 -35.19 20.83
C SER A 29 10.31 -34.35 21.16
N SER A 30 10.77 -34.11 22.39
CA SER A 30 10.30 -34.36 23.75
C SER A 30 11.26 -33.59 24.68
N LEU A 31 10.77 -33.25 25.88
CA LEU A 31 11.50 -32.68 27.02
C LEU A 31 12.81 -33.38 27.38
N SER A 32 13.79 -32.59 27.86
CA SER A 32 14.54 -32.92 29.08
C SER A 32 15.27 -31.71 29.67
N SER A 33 15.01 -31.50 30.96
CA SER A 33 15.56 -30.51 31.89
C SER A 33 17.05 -30.71 32.17
N PHE A 34 17.80 -29.63 32.43
CA PHE A 34 18.81 -29.61 33.50
C PHE A 34 18.88 -28.24 34.17
N ARG A 35 18.89 -28.30 35.50
CA ARG A 35 18.91 -27.22 36.50
C ARG A 35 20.32 -27.20 37.10
N VAL A 36 21.01 -26.07 37.15
CA VAL A 36 22.04 -25.81 38.19
C VAL A 36 22.07 -24.30 38.48
N HIS A 37 21.93 -23.97 39.77
CA HIS A 37 22.09 -22.67 40.40
C HIS A 37 23.56 -22.24 40.49
N HIS A 38 23.87 -20.94 40.42
CA HIS A 38 24.79 -20.31 41.36
C HIS A 38 24.50 -18.80 41.51
N HIS A 39 24.43 -18.36 42.77
CA HIS A 39 24.42 -16.98 43.24
C HIS A 39 25.81 -16.34 43.12
N CYS A 40 25.88 -15.02 42.90
CA CYS A 40 26.74 -14.11 43.68
C CYS A 40 26.42 -12.63 43.42
N HIS A 41 26.71 -11.82 44.44
CA HIS A 41 26.29 -10.44 44.72
C HIS A 41 27.25 -9.35 44.20
N LEU A 42 26.68 -8.13 44.10
CA LEU A 42 27.23 -6.78 44.38
C LEU A 42 28.22 -6.06 43.44
N SER A 43 27.79 -4.84 43.08
CA SER A 43 28.49 -3.53 43.19
C SER A 43 29.33 -2.96 42.03
N SER A 44 28.77 -1.86 41.51
CA SER A 44 29.39 -0.53 41.35
C SER A 44 30.37 -0.21 40.20
N SER A 45 29.88 0.71 39.37
CA SER A 45 30.55 1.94 38.88
C SER A 45 31.64 1.89 37.80
N THR A 46 31.28 2.56 36.71
CA THR A 46 32.05 3.51 35.88
C THR A 46 33.04 3.04 34.81
N THR A 47 32.98 3.83 33.73
CA THR A 47 33.92 4.07 32.63
C THR A 47 33.89 3.18 31.39
N SER A 48 33.68 3.91 30.29
CA SER A 48 33.68 3.55 28.88
C SER A 48 34.96 2.88 28.40
N VAL A 49 34.81 1.78 27.65
CA VAL A 49 35.70 1.44 26.53
C VAL A 49 34.84 0.79 25.44
N PHE A 50 34.80 1.42 24.28
CA PHE A 50 34.23 0.85 23.06
C PHE A 50 35.08 -0.34 22.62
N HIS A 51 34.53 -1.56 22.71
CA HIS A 51 35.05 -2.71 22.00
C HIS A 51 34.02 -3.25 21.02
N ASN A 52 34.28 -2.98 19.74
CA ASN A 52 33.64 -3.60 18.60
C ASN A 52 33.92 -5.10 18.60
N HIS A 53 32.93 -5.91 18.92
CA HIS A 53 32.91 -7.32 18.54
C HIS A 53 31.85 -7.56 17.48
N LYS A 54 32.33 -7.60 16.23
CA LYS A 54 31.63 -8.16 15.07
C LYS A 54 31.50 -9.66 15.28
N ASN A 55 30.29 -10.13 15.60
CA ASN A 55 29.86 -11.50 15.36
C ASN A 55 28.44 -11.44 14.78
N SER A 56 28.37 -11.17 13.47
CA SER A 56 27.15 -11.32 12.68
C SER A 56 27.33 -12.55 11.80
N SER A 57 26.51 -13.56 12.09
CA SER A 57 26.21 -14.69 11.20
C SER A 57 25.96 -14.22 9.75
N PRO A 58 26.38 -15.01 8.73
CA PRO A 58 26.24 -14.62 7.33
C PRO A 58 24.85 -15.01 6.83
N TRP A 59 23.87 -14.12 6.98
CA TRP A 59 22.62 -14.24 6.21
C TRP A 59 22.71 -13.34 4.98
N ILE A 60 22.45 -14.00 3.85
CA ILE A 60 22.50 -13.56 2.46
C ILE A 60 21.94 -12.14 2.33
N LYS A 61 22.84 -11.16 2.19
CA LYS A 61 22.49 -9.84 1.66
C LYS A 61 22.12 -10.06 0.20
N VAL A 62 20.83 -10.23 -0.08
CA VAL A 62 20.34 -10.18 -1.46
C VAL A 62 20.73 -8.81 -2.00
N PRO A 63 21.60 -8.74 -3.02
CA PRO A 63 21.95 -7.46 -3.60
C PRO A 63 20.66 -6.94 -4.23
N ILE A 64 20.23 -5.75 -3.82
CA ILE A 64 19.23 -4.96 -4.54
C ILE A 64 19.86 -4.62 -5.89
N ARG A 65 19.83 -5.58 -6.83
CA ARG A 65 19.96 -5.29 -8.25
C ARG A 65 18.75 -4.42 -8.56
N SER A 66 19.00 -3.13 -8.74
CA SER A 66 18.04 -2.13 -9.15
C SER A 66 17.56 -2.44 -10.57
N SER A 67 16.68 -3.42 -10.72
CA SER A 67 15.64 -3.33 -11.73
C SER A 67 14.66 -2.27 -11.23
N LEU A 68 14.56 -1.16 -11.95
CA LEU A 68 13.51 -0.16 -11.74
C LEU A 68 12.17 -0.88 -11.53
N PRO A 69 11.31 -0.42 -10.61
CA PRO A 69 9.95 -0.96 -10.51
C PRO A 69 9.31 -0.90 -11.90
N SER A 70 9.00 -2.08 -12.44
CA SER A 70 8.30 -2.18 -13.72
C SER A 70 7.01 -1.36 -13.65
N SER A 71 6.64 -0.71 -14.75
CA SER A 71 5.34 -0.02 -14.87
C SER A 71 4.20 -1.02 -15.00
N SER A 72 4.51 -2.31 -15.05
CA SER A 72 3.52 -3.36 -15.03
C SER A 72 2.91 -3.47 -13.62
N PRO A 73 1.62 -3.83 -13.54
CA PRO A 73 1.03 -4.24 -12.27
C PRO A 73 1.86 -5.36 -11.62
N PRO A 74 1.84 -5.46 -10.28
CA PRO A 74 2.47 -6.56 -9.57
C PRO A 74 1.76 -7.89 -9.89
N THR A 75 2.54 -8.97 -9.98
CA THR A 75 2.03 -10.34 -10.18
C THR A 75 2.08 -11.18 -8.89
N SER A 76 2.75 -10.68 -7.85
CA SER A 76 2.83 -11.30 -6.52
C SER A 76 2.66 -10.27 -5.40
N LYS A 77 2.34 -10.74 -4.19
CA LYS A 77 2.23 -9.90 -2.99
C LYS A 77 3.54 -9.17 -2.70
N GLU A 78 4.66 -9.88 -2.77
CA GLU A 78 6.00 -9.36 -2.51
C GLU A 78 6.37 -8.28 -3.53
N SER A 79 5.99 -8.48 -4.80
CA SER A 79 6.19 -7.48 -5.85
C SER A 79 5.36 -6.21 -5.61
N ALA A 80 4.12 -6.35 -5.12
CA ALA A 80 3.27 -5.21 -4.77
C ALA A 80 3.86 -4.40 -3.60
N ILE A 81 4.31 -5.10 -2.56
CA ILE A 81 4.98 -4.50 -1.40
C ILE A 81 6.26 -3.78 -1.83
N LEU A 82 7.10 -4.42 -2.65
CA LEU A 82 8.35 -3.83 -3.13
C LEU A 82 8.09 -2.56 -3.97
N GLN A 83 7.09 -2.60 -4.86
CA GLN A 83 6.70 -1.43 -5.64
C GLN A 83 6.20 -0.30 -4.72
N ALA A 84 5.33 -0.60 -3.75
CA ALA A 84 4.82 0.39 -2.80
C ALA A 84 5.93 1.00 -1.95
N LYS A 85 6.85 0.19 -1.41
CA LYS A 85 8.06 0.65 -0.68
C LYS A 85 8.90 1.59 -1.53
N THR A 86 9.11 1.26 -2.79
CA THR A 86 9.93 2.07 -3.70
C THR A 86 9.25 3.40 -4.03
N CYS A 87 7.94 3.37 -4.32
CA CYS A 87 7.14 4.59 -4.55
C CYS A 87 7.19 5.51 -3.32
N LEU A 88 6.93 4.94 -2.14
CA LEU A 88 6.86 5.68 -0.90
C LEU A 88 8.23 6.25 -0.49
N SER A 89 9.30 5.45 -0.54
CA SER A 89 10.66 5.89 -0.22
C SER A 89 11.13 7.00 -1.15
N SER A 90 10.95 6.86 -2.47
CA SER A 90 11.34 7.90 -3.43
C SER A 90 10.53 9.19 -3.28
N THR A 91 9.26 9.09 -2.92
CA THR A 91 8.41 10.28 -2.71
C THR A 91 8.72 10.98 -1.38
N LEU A 92 9.10 10.23 -0.34
CA LEU A 92 9.49 10.78 0.96
C LEU A 92 10.92 11.33 1.01
N GLU A 93 11.80 10.97 0.07
CA GLU A 93 13.19 11.42 0.05
C GLU A 93 13.32 12.95 0.05
N LYS A 94 12.60 13.65 -0.83
CA LYS A 94 12.64 15.12 -0.90
C LYS A 94 12.11 15.80 0.37
N PRO A 95 10.90 15.49 0.89
CA PRO A 95 10.40 16.16 2.07
C PRO A 95 11.19 15.85 3.35
N LEU A 96 11.74 14.65 3.50
CA LEU A 96 12.57 14.30 4.67
C LEU A 96 13.93 15.00 4.70
N ASN A 97 14.48 15.36 3.54
CA ASN A 97 15.74 16.10 3.44
C ASN A 97 15.55 17.62 3.32
N ASN A 98 14.32 18.12 3.41
CA ASN A 98 14.04 19.55 3.27
C ASN A 98 14.26 20.30 4.59
N THR A 99 15.41 20.95 4.73
CA THR A 99 15.73 21.80 5.89
C THR A 99 14.81 23.01 6.06
N LYS A 100 13.98 23.35 5.06
CA LYS A 100 13.01 24.45 5.17
C LYS A 100 11.74 24.06 5.92
N LEU A 101 11.50 22.77 6.20
CA LEU A 101 10.40 22.36 7.07
C LEU A 101 10.56 22.88 8.51
N THR A 102 11.80 23.18 8.94
CA THR A 102 12.07 23.67 10.30
C THR A 102 12.05 25.20 10.41
N ASN A 103 12.15 25.93 9.28
CA ASN A 103 12.20 27.39 9.27
C ASN A 103 10.81 28.01 9.07
N LYS A 104 10.23 28.53 10.15
CA LYS A 104 8.86 29.07 10.27
C LYS A 104 8.51 30.28 9.37
N LEU A 105 9.41 30.74 8.51
CA LEU A 105 9.24 32.00 7.77
C LEU A 105 8.33 31.87 6.52
N LYS A 106 8.04 30.65 6.04
CA LYS A 106 7.07 30.40 4.95
C LYS A 106 6.19 29.20 5.29
N ARG A 107 4.87 29.31 5.16
CA ARG A 107 3.96 28.16 5.26
C ARG A 107 4.26 27.19 4.11
N VAL A 108 4.87 26.05 4.42
CA VAL A 108 5.19 24.99 3.45
C VAL A 108 4.01 24.03 3.38
N LYS A 109 3.57 23.64 2.17
CA LYS A 109 2.54 22.59 2.01
C LYS A 109 3.02 21.31 2.69
N GLN A 110 2.22 20.78 3.60
CA GLN A 110 2.50 19.48 4.23
C GLN A 110 2.49 18.37 3.18
N PRO A 111 3.51 17.51 3.13
CA PRO A 111 3.49 16.32 2.29
C PRO A 111 2.48 15.30 2.86
N ARG A 112 1.47 14.95 2.06
CA ARG A 112 0.40 14.02 2.44
C ARG A 112 0.31 12.94 1.38
N PHE A 113 0.56 11.69 1.75
CA PHE A 113 0.64 10.58 0.79
C PHE A 113 -0.33 9.46 1.12
N ARG A 114 -0.82 8.78 0.09
CA ARG A 114 -1.69 7.62 0.24
C ARG A 114 -1.13 6.40 -0.49
N VAL A 115 -1.21 5.25 0.17
CA VAL A 115 -0.77 3.95 -0.34
C VAL A 115 -1.90 2.94 -0.17
N GLU A 116 -2.22 2.22 -1.24
CA GLU A 116 -3.23 1.16 -1.27
C GLU A 116 -2.63 -0.13 -1.86
N ILE A 117 -2.56 -1.17 -1.03
CA ILE A 117 -2.08 -2.52 -1.37
C ILE A 117 -3.15 -3.51 -0.96
N PRO A 118 -3.48 -4.53 -1.78
CA PRO A 118 -4.42 -5.57 -1.38
C PRO A 118 -3.95 -6.27 -0.11
N VAL A 119 -4.87 -6.48 0.83
CA VAL A 119 -4.65 -7.23 2.06
C VAL A 119 -5.38 -8.57 1.96
N ILE A 120 -4.82 -9.61 2.59
CA ILE A 120 -5.41 -10.95 2.60
C ILE A 120 -6.69 -10.97 3.43
N ASP A 121 -6.72 -10.27 4.55
CA ASP A 121 -7.86 -10.09 5.42
C ASP A 121 -7.67 -8.85 6.30
N ASP A 122 -8.71 -8.49 7.05
CA ASP A 122 -8.72 -7.35 7.97
C ASP A 122 -8.23 -7.72 9.38
N SER A 123 -7.56 -8.86 9.57
CA SER A 123 -7.07 -9.25 10.90
C SER A 123 -5.93 -8.35 11.38
N PRO A 124 -5.79 -8.16 12.71
CA PRO A 124 -4.63 -7.53 13.30
C PRO A 124 -3.32 -8.12 12.79
N GLU A 125 -3.21 -9.44 12.74
CA GLU A 125 -1.99 -10.16 12.36
C GLU A 125 -1.57 -9.88 10.91
N SER A 126 -2.53 -9.91 9.97
CA SER A 126 -2.28 -9.63 8.55
C SER A 126 -1.81 -8.20 8.33
N LEU A 127 -2.46 -7.22 8.98
CA LEU A 127 -2.10 -5.81 8.85
C LEU A 127 -0.75 -5.50 9.52
N SER A 128 -0.47 -6.07 10.70
CA SER A 128 0.81 -5.97 11.40
C SER A 128 1.97 -6.54 10.60
N ARG A 129 1.78 -7.69 9.96
CA ARG A 129 2.81 -8.28 9.09
C ARG A 129 3.05 -7.43 7.85
N LEU A 130 1.99 -6.94 7.21
CA LEU A 130 2.11 -6.05 6.05
C LEU A 130 2.81 -4.74 6.41
N SER A 131 2.47 -4.14 7.56
CA SER A 131 3.13 -2.92 8.01
C SER A 131 4.60 -3.16 8.32
N PHE A 132 4.97 -4.32 8.88
CA PHE A 132 6.36 -4.69 9.09
C PHE A 132 7.12 -4.84 7.76
N GLU A 133 6.56 -5.59 6.81
CA GLU A 133 7.15 -5.80 5.49
C GLU A 133 7.37 -4.48 4.73
N VAL A 134 6.44 -3.51 4.89
CA VAL A 134 6.56 -2.17 4.30
C VAL A 134 7.49 -1.28 5.12
N PHE A 135 7.19 -1.01 6.39
CA PHE A 135 7.80 0.05 7.19
C PHE A 135 9.00 -0.40 8.04
N GLY A 136 9.03 -1.65 8.47
CA GLY A 136 10.11 -2.18 9.30
C GLY A 136 11.46 -2.23 8.58
N GLU A 137 11.43 -2.34 7.25
CA GLU A 137 12.59 -2.46 6.38
C GLU A 137 12.64 -1.32 5.32
N LEU A 138 12.18 -0.11 5.66
CA LEU A 138 12.21 1.01 4.70
C LEU A 138 13.63 1.56 4.56
N PRO A 139 14.24 1.53 3.36
CA PRO A 139 15.51 2.17 3.10
C PRO A 139 15.28 3.67 2.88
N PHE A 140 14.95 4.43 3.92
CA PHE A 140 14.86 5.87 3.80
C PHE A 140 16.24 6.48 3.63
N LYS A 141 16.41 7.28 2.58
CA LYS A 141 17.64 8.04 2.34
C LYS A 141 17.54 9.40 3.02
N ARG A 142 17.74 9.45 4.34
CA ARG A 142 18.03 10.71 5.03
C ARG A 142 19.53 10.88 5.20
N LYS A 143 20.06 12.05 4.85
CA LYS A 143 21.48 12.34 5.07
C LYS A 143 21.78 12.35 6.57
N GLY A 144 22.50 11.33 7.06
CA GLY A 144 23.18 11.35 8.36
C GLY A 144 22.38 10.93 9.59
N SER A 145 21.11 10.50 9.47
CA SER A 145 20.33 9.95 10.60
C SER A 145 19.27 8.96 10.12
N PRO A 146 18.88 7.97 10.95
CA PRO A 146 17.70 7.16 10.68
C PRO A 146 16.44 8.03 10.65
N VAL A 147 15.42 7.57 9.92
CA VAL A 147 14.11 8.22 9.88
C VAL A 147 13.22 7.53 10.88
N ASN A 148 12.70 8.28 11.84
CA ASN A 148 11.77 7.77 12.84
C ASN A 148 10.36 7.76 12.26
N ILE A 149 9.69 6.61 12.28
CA ILE A 149 8.31 6.48 11.81
C ILE A 149 7.41 6.31 13.03
N LEU A 150 6.30 7.03 13.08
CA LEU A 150 5.21 6.74 14.01
C LEU A 150 4.09 6.04 13.25
N ILE A 151 3.75 4.81 13.62
CA ILE A 151 2.58 4.10 13.12
C ILE A 151 1.43 4.29 14.10
N ILE A 152 0.30 4.77 13.56
CA ILE A 152 -0.95 5.00 14.27
C ILE A 152 -1.93 3.91 13.85
N TRP A 153 -2.27 3.06 14.81
CA TRP A 153 -3.10 1.88 14.66
C TRP A 153 -4.59 2.19 14.88
N PRO A 154 -5.51 1.44 14.24
CA PRO A 154 -6.95 1.62 14.41
C PRO A 154 -7.40 1.51 15.87
N ASN A 155 -6.82 0.56 16.62
CA ASN A 155 -7.09 0.36 18.03
C ASN A 155 -5.97 -0.46 18.70
N ASP A 156 -6.10 -0.66 20.00
CA ASP A 156 -5.14 -1.38 20.84
C ASP A 156 -4.84 -2.81 20.35
N SER A 157 -5.85 -3.55 19.87
CA SER A 157 -5.64 -4.92 19.37
C SER A 157 -4.69 -4.97 18.16
N TYR A 158 -4.76 -3.99 17.26
CA TYR A 158 -3.84 -3.91 16.12
C TYR A 158 -2.43 -3.48 16.55
N LYS A 159 -2.36 -2.57 17.53
CA LYS A 159 -1.08 -2.14 18.10
C LYS A 159 -0.36 -3.30 18.79
N GLU A 160 -1.04 -4.08 19.62
CA GLU A 160 -0.47 -5.24 20.31
C GLU A 160 0.00 -6.33 19.34
N ALA A 161 -0.77 -6.63 18.30
CA ALA A 161 -0.35 -7.54 17.24
C ALA A 161 0.91 -7.04 16.52
N ALA A 162 1.02 -5.73 16.31
CA ALA A 162 2.20 -5.13 15.69
C ALA A 162 3.43 -5.20 16.58
N LEU A 163 3.29 -4.89 17.87
CA LEU A 163 4.41 -4.98 18.81
C LEU A 163 5.05 -6.37 18.78
N ARG A 164 4.25 -7.44 18.76
CA ARG A 164 4.76 -8.82 18.64
C ARG A 164 5.54 -9.08 17.35
N VAL A 165 5.12 -8.49 16.23
CA VAL A 165 5.82 -8.64 14.95
C VAL A 165 7.12 -7.84 14.95
N PHE A 166 7.09 -6.60 15.43
CA PHE A 166 8.24 -5.69 15.44
C PHE A 166 9.26 -6.00 16.55
N GLU A 167 8.88 -6.68 17.62
CA GLU A 167 9.76 -7.17 18.69
C GLU A 167 10.91 -8.05 18.16
N SER A 168 10.70 -8.74 17.04
CA SER A 168 11.75 -9.52 16.37
C SER A 168 12.89 -8.66 15.80
N TYR A 169 12.71 -7.33 15.74
CA TYR A 169 13.66 -6.34 15.25
C TYR A 169 13.73 -5.10 16.18
N PRO A 170 14.36 -5.22 17.37
CA PRO A 170 14.34 -4.18 18.41
C PRO A 170 15.07 -2.87 18.03
N SER A 171 15.85 -2.88 16.95
CA SER A 171 16.51 -1.68 16.40
C SER A 171 15.69 -0.96 15.33
N CYS A 172 14.45 -1.41 15.08
CA CYS A 172 13.56 -0.78 14.11
C CYS A 172 13.14 0.62 14.59
N PRO A 173 13.41 1.70 13.82
CA PRO A 173 13.08 3.08 14.22
C PRO A 173 11.59 3.38 13.99
N VAL A 174 10.72 2.52 14.51
CA VAL A 174 9.27 2.58 14.33
C VAL A 174 8.61 2.58 15.70
N ASP A 175 7.96 3.69 16.02
CA ASP A 175 7.12 3.84 17.19
C ASP A 175 5.68 3.46 16.85
N HIS A 176 4.94 2.96 17.85
CA HIS A 176 3.57 2.50 17.68
C HIS A 176 2.64 3.19 18.68
N VAL A 177 1.50 3.67 18.19
CA VAL A 177 0.42 4.23 19.01
C VAL A 177 -0.92 3.83 18.39
N ASP A 178 -1.99 3.83 19.17
CA ASP A 178 -3.35 3.68 18.66
C ASP A 178 -4.14 4.99 18.82
N PHE A 179 -5.27 5.14 18.12
CA PHE A 179 -6.06 6.37 18.19
C PHE A 179 -6.54 6.76 19.58
N SER A 180 -6.78 5.80 20.49
CA SER A 180 -7.25 6.08 21.85
C SER A 180 -6.15 6.61 22.77
N SER A 181 -4.89 6.27 22.46
CA SER A 181 -3.71 6.68 23.22
C SER A 181 -3.11 8.03 22.76
N LEU A 182 -3.69 8.67 21.75
CA LEU A 182 -3.20 9.95 21.24
C LEU A 182 -3.51 11.08 22.21
N THR A 183 -2.51 11.49 22.99
CA THR A 183 -2.56 12.72 23.78
C THR A 183 -2.04 13.89 22.96
N THR A 184 -2.82 14.97 22.90
CA THR A 184 -2.44 16.22 22.24
C THR A 184 -1.16 16.77 22.86
N GLY A 185 -0.05 16.74 22.12
CA GLY A 185 1.24 17.30 22.53
C GLY A 185 2.45 16.34 22.53
N GLY A 186 2.27 15.04 22.26
CA GLY A 186 3.33 14.02 22.41
C GLY A 186 4.06 13.54 21.14
N LEU A 187 3.71 14.01 19.93
CA LEU A 187 4.19 13.44 18.66
C LEU A 187 5.64 13.86 18.26
N SER A 188 6.48 14.23 19.23
CA SER A 188 7.55 15.22 19.03
C SER A 188 8.89 14.72 18.48
N SER A 189 9.06 13.42 18.21
CA SER A 189 10.34 12.87 17.67
C SER A 189 10.23 12.20 16.29
N ALA A 190 9.03 11.82 15.84
CA ALA A 190 8.86 11.11 14.57
C ALA A 190 9.09 12.03 13.36
N ASP A 191 9.67 11.50 12.29
CA ASP A 191 9.84 12.24 11.04
C ASP A 191 8.66 12.05 10.07
N VAL A 192 7.98 10.91 10.17
CA VAL A 192 6.79 10.55 9.38
C VAL A 192 5.74 9.94 10.30
N ALA A 193 4.48 10.35 10.17
CA ALA A 193 3.36 9.64 10.77
C ALA A 193 2.61 8.83 9.72
N VAL A 194 2.22 7.60 10.06
CA VAL A 194 1.51 6.67 9.19
C VAL A 194 0.22 6.24 9.86
N PHE A 195 -0.92 6.60 9.28
CA PHE A 195 -2.22 6.09 9.68
C PHE A 195 -2.50 4.76 8.99
N LEU A 196 -2.56 3.68 9.76
CA LEU A 196 -2.80 2.32 9.27
C LEU A 196 -4.29 2.01 9.28
N ALA A 197 -4.83 1.66 8.13
CA ALA A 197 -6.23 1.28 7.94
C ALA A 197 -7.26 2.15 8.68
N PRO A 198 -7.16 3.50 8.60
CA PRO A 198 -8.14 4.36 9.27
C PRO A 198 -9.53 4.17 8.68
N GLU A 199 -10.56 4.30 9.52
CA GLU A 199 -11.97 4.27 9.13
C GLU A 199 -12.55 5.69 9.05
N VAL A 200 -13.76 5.83 8.48
CA VAL A 200 -14.45 7.13 8.36
C VAL A 200 -14.61 7.82 9.73
N LYS A 201 -14.90 7.05 10.78
CA LYS A 201 -15.02 7.56 12.16
C LYS A 201 -13.72 8.18 12.70
N ASP A 202 -12.57 7.79 12.15
CA ASP A 202 -11.25 8.25 12.60
C ASP A 202 -10.79 9.52 11.87
N LEU A 203 -11.50 9.97 10.82
CA LEU A 203 -11.06 11.09 9.97
C LEU A 203 -10.81 12.39 10.77
N GLY A 204 -11.59 12.64 11.81
CA GLY A 204 -11.37 13.77 12.73
C GLY A 204 -10.02 13.67 13.44
N ASN A 205 -9.67 12.48 13.94
CA ASN A 205 -8.39 12.20 14.58
C ASN A 205 -7.24 12.27 13.58
N VAL A 206 -7.40 11.70 12.37
CA VAL A 206 -6.42 11.78 11.29
C VAL A 206 -6.11 13.24 10.94
N LYS A 207 -7.14 14.09 10.84
CA LYS A 207 -6.96 15.52 10.61
C LYS A 207 -6.24 16.20 11.77
N SER A 208 -6.69 16.00 13.01
CA SER A 208 -6.08 16.62 14.19
C SER A 208 -4.59 16.26 14.31
N VAL A 209 -4.25 14.98 14.19
CA VAL A 209 -2.86 14.52 14.23
C VAL A 209 -2.06 15.08 13.06
N SER A 210 -2.64 15.15 11.86
CA SER A 210 -1.95 15.73 10.70
C SER A 210 -1.63 17.21 10.90
N ASP A 211 -2.55 17.96 11.53
CA ASP A 211 -2.36 19.37 11.86
C ASP A 211 -1.27 19.55 12.94
N ASP A 212 -1.22 18.66 13.94
CA ASP A 212 -0.16 18.64 14.97
C ASP A 212 1.21 18.21 14.40
N PHE A 213 1.22 17.36 13.38
CA PHE A 213 2.45 16.90 12.74
C PHE A 213 3.03 17.92 11.76
N TYR A 214 2.27 18.96 11.39
CA TYR A 214 2.66 19.96 10.41
C TYR A 214 4.00 20.65 10.78
N PRO A 215 4.93 20.82 9.83
CA PRO A 215 4.80 20.55 8.39
C PRO A 215 5.28 19.17 7.95
N ARG A 216 5.56 18.24 8.88
CA ARG A 216 6.16 16.93 8.58
C ARG A 216 5.24 16.03 7.74
N PRO A 217 5.81 15.10 6.94
CA PRO A 217 5.04 14.18 6.12
C PRO A 217 4.08 13.31 6.92
N VAL A 218 2.90 13.07 6.34
CA VAL A 218 1.95 12.08 6.83
C VAL A 218 1.53 11.12 5.71
N VAL A 219 1.27 9.87 6.08
CA VAL A 219 0.88 8.80 5.15
C VAL A 219 -0.40 8.15 5.62
N VAL A 220 -1.38 7.97 4.73
CA VAL A 220 -2.54 7.11 4.94
C VAL A 220 -2.30 5.81 4.18
N PHE A 221 -2.27 4.69 4.90
CA PHE A 221 -1.99 3.38 4.35
C PHE A 221 -3.22 2.48 4.47
N ASN A 222 -3.71 1.99 3.33
CA ASN A 222 -4.89 1.12 3.22
C ASN A 222 -6.15 1.65 3.95
N PRO A 223 -6.60 2.89 3.68
CA PRO A 223 -7.82 3.41 4.32
C PRO A 223 -9.03 2.52 4.06
N ARG A 224 -9.94 2.42 5.03
CA ARG A 224 -11.11 1.52 5.02
C ARG A 224 -12.38 2.14 4.43
N TRP A 225 -12.25 3.23 3.68
CA TRP A 225 -13.34 3.85 2.93
C TRP A 225 -13.08 3.74 1.43
N ALA A 226 -14.15 3.63 0.64
CA ALA A 226 -14.05 3.71 -0.81
C ALA A 226 -13.80 5.16 -1.27
N PHE A 227 -13.24 5.32 -2.46
CA PHE A 227 -12.94 6.65 -3.01
C PHE A 227 -14.22 7.44 -3.33
N GLU A 228 -15.29 6.74 -3.70
CA GLU A 228 -16.60 7.29 -4.00
C GLU A 228 -17.23 7.96 -2.77
N GLU A 229 -16.99 7.39 -1.59
CA GLU A 229 -17.47 7.90 -0.30
C GLU A 229 -16.82 9.24 0.07
N GLU A 230 -15.66 9.59 -0.50
CA GLU A 230 -14.91 10.78 -0.09
C GLU A 230 -15.67 12.09 -0.33
N SER A 231 -16.56 12.10 -1.32
CA SER A 231 -17.44 13.24 -1.58
C SER A 231 -18.50 13.46 -0.49
N GLU A 232 -18.76 12.44 0.33
CA GLU A 232 -19.78 12.45 1.39
C GLU A 232 -19.20 12.85 2.76
N PHE A 233 -17.88 13.04 2.87
CA PHE A 233 -17.21 13.41 4.12
C PHE A 233 -17.40 14.90 4.52
N GLY A 234 -18.18 15.67 3.77
CA GLY A 234 -18.49 17.07 4.06
C GLY A 234 -17.23 17.94 4.14
N GLU A 235 -17.01 18.57 5.29
CA GLU A 235 -15.86 19.46 5.51
C GLU A 235 -14.50 18.73 5.38
N LEU A 236 -14.48 17.43 5.67
CA LEU A 236 -13.27 16.61 5.64
C LEU A 236 -12.92 16.10 4.22
N SER A 237 -13.82 16.22 3.24
CA SER A 237 -13.57 15.82 1.85
C SER A 237 -12.35 16.52 1.26
N SER A 238 -12.20 17.82 1.53
CA SER A 238 -11.04 18.62 1.07
C SER A 238 -9.72 18.15 1.70
N PHE A 239 -9.77 17.71 2.96
CA PHE A 239 -8.63 17.19 3.69
C PHE A 239 -8.22 15.82 3.14
N VAL A 240 -9.16 14.89 2.95
CA VAL A 240 -8.89 13.57 2.37
C VAL A 240 -8.38 13.69 0.94
N GLY A 241 -9.01 14.55 0.12
CA GLY A 241 -8.57 14.83 -1.25
C GLY A 241 -7.19 15.51 -1.36
N SER A 242 -6.61 15.98 -0.25
CA SER A 242 -5.26 16.53 -0.23
C SER A 242 -4.15 15.48 -0.21
N PHE A 243 -4.49 14.20 0.03
CA PHE A 243 -3.54 13.10 0.02
C PHE A 243 -3.23 12.66 -1.41
N GLU A 244 -1.96 12.74 -1.77
CA GLU A 244 -1.46 12.31 -3.06
C GLU A 244 -1.28 10.79 -3.07
N VAL A 245 -2.05 10.07 -3.89
CA VAL A 245 -1.88 8.62 -4.05
C VAL A 245 -0.56 8.34 -4.79
N VAL A 246 0.39 7.73 -4.08
CA VAL A 246 1.72 7.38 -4.61
C VAL A 246 1.79 5.95 -5.11
N TYR A 247 0.97 5.06 -4.55
CA TYR A 247 0.83 3.69 -4.97
C TYR A 247 -0.59 3.21 -4.73
N SER A 248 -1.19 2.55 -5.71
CA SER A 248 -2.47 1.89 -5.57
C SER A 248 -2.52 0.68 -6.49
N PHE A 249 -2.81 -0.49 -5.95
CA PHE A 249 -3.12 -1.68 -6.72
C PHE A 249 -4.44 -2.26 -6.21
N MET A 250 -5.51 -2.07 -6.97
CA MET A 250 -6.85 -2.51 -6.57
C MET A 250 -7.43 -3.46 -7.60
N GLY A 251 -7.95 -4.59 -7.14
CA GLY A 251 -8.66 -5.54 -7.99
C GLY A 251 -10.03 -5.02 -8.41
N LEU A 252 -10.42 -5.36 -9.63
CA LEU A 252 -11.75 -5.17 -10.19
C LEU A 252 -12.29 -6.54 -10.63
N GLU A 253 -13.55 -6.83 -10.34
CA GLU A 253 -14.27 -7.94 -10.97
C GLU A 253 -15.17 -7.36 -12.07
N VAL A 254 -14.86 -7.67 -13.34
CA VAL A 254 -15.65 -7.24 -14.49
C VAL A 254 -16.61 -8.36 -14.85
N LYS A 255 -17.90 -8.15 -14.57
CA LYS A 255 -18.97 -9.10 -14.93
C LYS A 255 -19.60 -8.69 -16.26
N GLY A 256 -19.29 -9.42 -17.32
CA GLY A 256 -19.99 -9.37 -18.60
C GLY A 256 -21.21 -10.30 -18.63
N ILE A 257 -21.98 -10.23 -19.72
CA ILE A 257 -23.20 -11.06 -19.92
C ILE A 257 -22.88 -12.56 -19.91
N LEU A 258 -21.69 -12.95 -20.40
CA LEU A 258 -21.27 -14.36 -20.55
C LEU A 258 -19.86 -14.65 -20.01
N SER A 259 -19.16 -13.66 -19.45
CA SER A 259 -17.79 -13.85 -18.95
C SER A 259 -17.51 -13.00 -17.72
N LYS A 260 -16.72 -13.57 -16.80
CA LYS A 260 -16.10 -12.83 -15.70
C LYS A 260 -14.64 -12.60 -16.09
N ARG A 261 -14.18 -11.37 -16.00
CA ARG A 261 -12.78 -11.01 -16.22
C ARG A 261 -12.25 -10.26 -15.02
N ARG A 262 -11.00 -10.47 -14.67
CA ARG A 262 -10.34 -9.68 -13.63
C ARG A 262 -9.81 -8.41 -14.27
N GLY A 263 -9.90 -7.32 -13.53
CA GLY A 263 -9.24 -6.06 -13.88
C GLY A 263 -8.50 -5.52 -12.68
N VAL A 264 -7.72 -4.47 -12.91
CA VAL A 264 -7.07 -3.73 -11.84
C VAL A 264 -7.09 -2.23 -12.13
N ILE A 265 -7.26 -1.43 -11.08
CA ILE A 265 -6.92 0.00 -11.09
C ILE A 265 -5.54 0.12 -10.47
N PHE A 266 -4.61 0.66 -11.24
CA PHE A 266 -3.20 0.70 -10.87
C PHE A 266 -2.61 2.10 -10.97
N LYS A 267 -1.86 2.48 -9.94
CA LYS A 267 -0.99 3.66 -9.93
C LYS A 267 0.31 3.33 -9.21
N CYS A 268 1.43 3.75 -9.79
CA CYS A 268 2.77 3.52 -9.24
C CYS A 268 3.64 4.74 -9.57
N VAL A 269 3.91 5.58 -8.57
CA VAL A 269 4.68 6.82 -8.75
C VAL A 269 6.17 6.53 -8.85
N ARG A 270 6.82 7.12 -9.85
CA ARG A 270 8.25 6.94 -10.11
C ARG A 270 9.06 8.14 -9.65
N ASN A 271 10.24 7.86 -9.10
CA ASN A 271 11.25 8.86 -8.76
C ASN A 271 10.73 10.03 -7.89
N GLY A 272 9.70 9.78 -7.08
CA GLY A 272 9.05 10.80 -6.24
C GLY A 272 8.30 11.91 -6.98
N VAL A 273 8.03 11.78 -8.28
CA VAL A 273 7.29 12.79 -9.08
C VAL A 273 5.84 12.35 -9.27
N VAL A 274 4.94 12.88 -8.44
CA VAL A 274 3.52 12.49 -8.47
C VAL A 274 2.78 13.04 -9.70
N SER A 275 3.12 14.22 -10.19
CA SER A 275 2.35 14.95 -11.21
C SER A 275 2.40 14.35 -12.62
N GLY A 276 3.38 13.49 -12.91
CA GLY A 276 3.56 12.86 -14.23
C GLY A 276 2.84 11.52 -14.38
N GLU A 277 2.54 10.85 -13.27
CA GLU A 277 2.12 9.45 -13.27
C GLU A 277 0.61 9.31 -13.31
N LYS A 278 0.14 8.60 -14.35
CA LYS A 278 -1.28 8.39 -14.64
C LYS A 278 -1.81 7.14 -13.96
N TRP A 279 -3.08 7.17 -13.62
CA TRP A 279 -3.84 5.98 -13.27
C TRP A 279 -4.03 5.11 -14.51
N SER A 280 -3.91 3.81 -14.36
CA SER A 280 -4.11 2.85 -15.45
C SER A 280 -5.21 1.87 -15.05
N VAL A 281 -6.15 1.63 -15.96
CA VAL A 281 -7.12 0.55 -15.83
C VAL A 281 -6.62 -0.59 -16.72
N LEU A 282 -6.45 -1.77 -16.13
CA LEU A 282 -6.02 -2.96 -16.84
C LEU A 282 -7.05 -4.07 -16.71
N VAL A 283 -7.17 -4.92 -17.73
CA VAL A 283 -8.10 -6.05 -17.77
C VAL A 283 -7.36 -7.28 -18.28
N GLU A 284 -7.71 -8.43 -17.71
CA GLU A 284 -7.24 -9.74 -18.12
C GLU A 284 -7.82 -10.11 -19.50
N GLU A 285 -6.94 -10.41 -20.44
CA GLU A 285 -7.29 -10.99 -21.74
C GLU A 285 -7.48 -12.51 -21.65
N GLU A 286 -7.91 -13.15 -22.75
CA GLU A 286 -8.22 -14.60 -22.79
C GLU A 286 -7.01 -15.49 -22.45
N GLU A 287 -5.79 -14.97 -22.61
CA GLU A 287 -4.52 -15.65 -22.29
C GLU A 287 -4.04 -15.42 -20.85
N GLY A 288 -4.81 -14.68 -20.02
CA GLY A 288 -4.48 -14.40 -18.62
C GLY A 288 -3.56 -13.18 -18.42
N GLU A 289 -3.15 -12.51 -19.49
CA GLU A 289 -2.31 -11.31 -19.42
C GLU A 289 -3.12 -10.04 -19.11
N LEU A 290 -2.58 -9.18 -18.23
CA LEU A 290 -3.17 -7.88 -17.91
C LEU A 290 -2.77 -6.84 -18.96
N ARG A 291 -3.76 -6.33 -19.71
CA ARG A 291 -3.56 -5.26 -20.69
C ARG A 291 -4.13 -3.94 -20.23
N VAL A 292 -3.38 -2.85 -20.45
CA VAL A 292 -3.87 -1.49 -20.22
C VAL A 292 -4.96 -1.14 -21.23
N ILE A 293 -6.16 -0.84 -20.74
CA ILE A 293 -7.32 -0.47 -21.56
C ILE A 293 -7.59 1.04 -21.56
N SER A 294 -7.20 1.74 -20.49
CA SER A 294 -7.31 3.20 -20.41
C SER A 294 -6.33 3.78 -19.39
N LYS A 295 -6.06 5.09 -19.53
CA LYS A 295 -5.23 5.88 -18.60
C LYS A 295 -5.93 7.17 -18.22
N PHE A 296 -5.88 7.51 -16.93
CA PHE A 296 -6.55 8.68 -16.36
C PHE A 296 -5.56 9.59 -15.63
N LYS A 297 -5.81 10.91 -15.65
CA LYS A 297 -4.99 11.88 -14.91
C LYS A 297 -5.32 11.86 -13.41
N ALA A 298 -6.60 11.76 -13.09
CA ALA A 298 -7.11 11.56 -11.74
C ALA A 298 -7.51 10.09 -11.55
N ARG A 299 -7.82 9.71 -10.30
CA ARG A 299 -8.35 8.37 -10.02
C ARG A 299 -9.68 8.23 -10.74
N PRO A 300 -9.86 7.20 -11.58
CA PRO A 300 -11.13 7.01 -12.27
C PRO A 300 -12.21 6.62 -11.25
N SER A 301 -13.38 7.22 -11.38
CA SER A 301 -14.59 6.79 -10.70
C SER A 301 -15.07 5.43 -11.21
N ILE A 302 -15.89 4.75 -10.41
CA ILE A 302 -16.49 3.47 -10.82
C ILE A 302 -17.23 3.58 -12.16
N GLY A 303 -18.00 4.65 -12.38
CA GLY A 303 -18.74 4.86 -13.63
C GLY A 303 -17.82 5.10 -14.84
N GLU A 304 -16.67 5.77 -14.65
CA GLU A 304 -15.68 5.91 -15.72
C GLU A 304 -15.04 4.57 -16.08
N VAL A 305 -14.72 3.75 -15.07
CA VAL A 305 -14.20 2.40 -15.27
C VAL A 305 -15.22 1.54 -16.02
N GLU A 306 -16.48 1.53 -15.59
CA GLU A 306 -17.57 0.84 -16.27
C GLU A 306 -17.71 1.26 -17.73
N ASN A 307 -17.72 2.56 -18.01
CA ASN A 307 -17.83 3.08 -19.38
C ASN A 307 -16.69 2.60 -20.29
N VAL A 308 -15.45 2.59 -19.80
CA VAL A 308 -14.31 2.06 -20.57
C VAL A 308 -14.48 0.56 -20.82
N LEU A 309 -14.94 -0.20 -19.82
CA LEU A 309 -15.17 -1.63 -19.94
C LEU A 309 -16.29 -1.95 -20.94
N TYR A 310 -17.40 -1.21 -20.92
CA TYR A 310 -18.48 -1.33 -21.89
C TYR A 310 -17.97 -1.10 -23.32
N ASN A 311 -17.17 -0.04 -23.54
CA ASN A 311 -16.59 0.25 -24.84
C ASN A 311 -15.65 -0.88 -25.31
N LEU A 312 -14.83 -1.42 -24.42
CA LEU A 312 -13.97 -2.56 -24.72
C LEU A 312 -14.79 -3.81 -25.13
N MET A 313 -15.88 -4.10 -24.43
CA MET A 313 -16.76 -5.21 -24.76
C MET A 313 -17.47 -5.02 -26.10
N ALA A 314 -17.93 -3.80 -26.39
CA ALA A 314 -18.59 -3.48 -27.66
C ALA A 314 -17.65 -3.66 -28.86
N VAL A 315 -16.39 -3.20 -28.76
CA VAL A 315 -15.39 -3.37 -29.82
C VAL A 315 -15.02 -4.84 -30.03
N ASN A 316 -14.99 -5.65 -28.96
CA ASN A 316 -14.63 -7.06 -29.01
C ASN A 316 -15.81 -8.02 -29.22
N SER A 317 -17.02 -7.51 -29.46
CA SER A 317 -18.23 -8.32 -29.68
C SER A 317 -18.06 -9.25 -30.89
N PRO A 318 -18.58 -10.50 -30.84
CA PRO A 318 -18.56 -11.41 -31.98
C PRO A 318 -19.12 -10.78 -33.25
N VAL A 319 -20.15 -9.95 -33.14
CA VAL A 319 -20.79 -9.28 -34.28
C VAL A 319 -19.84 -8.26 -34.93
N THR A 320 -19.14 -7.44 -34.15
CA THR A 320 -18.14 -6.49 -34.67
C THR A 320 -16.91 -7.18 -35.22
N LYS A 321 -16.46 -8.28 -34.59
CA LYS A 321 -15.39 -9.14 -35.15
C LYS A 321 -15.81 -9.73 -36.50
N SER A 322 -17.01 -10.30 -36.61
CA SER A 322 -17.53 -10.86 -37.87
C SER A 322 -17.64 -9.84 -39.00
N VAL A 323 -18.09 -8.61 -38.70
CA VAL A 323 -18.14 -7.53 -39.69
C VAL A 323 -16.75 -7.10 -40.13
N LYS A 324 -15.77 -7.04 -39.22
CA LYS A 324 -14.37 -6.78 -39.57
C LYS A 324 -13.79 -7.90 -40.44
N PHE A 325 -14.03 -9.16 -40.10
CA PHE A 325 -13.62 -10.30 -40.92
C PHE A 325 -14.22 -10.25 -42.33
N LEU A 326 -15.52 -9.96 -42.47
CA LEU A 326 -16.17 -9.81 -43.77
C LEU A 326 -15.61 -8.62 -44.55
N LYS A 327 -15.37 -7.49 -43.89
CA LYS A 327 -14.76 -6.31 -44.52
C LYS A 327 -13.33 -6.58 -44.99
N ASP A 328 -12.51 -7.24 -44.17
CA ASP A 328 -11.12 -7.59 -44.49
C ASP A 328 -11.08 -8.62 -45.63
N LEU A 329 -12.02 -9.57 -45.65
CA LEU A 329 -12.19 -10.53 -46.75
C LEU A 329 -12.58 -9.82 -48.05
N VAL A 330 -13.54 -8.88 -47.99
CA VAL A 330 -13.97 -8.10 -49.16
C VAL A 330 -12.85 -7.16 -49.63
N SER A 331 -12.08 -6.53 -48.75
CA SER A 331 -10.95 -5.67 -49.15
C SER A 331 -9.78 -6.43 -49.76
N ASN A 332 -9.52 -7.66 -49.32
CA ASN A 332 -8.51 -8.53 -49.95
C ASN A 332 -8.97 -9.04 -51.33
N VAL A 333 -10.28 -9.21 -51.54
CA VAL A 333 -10.85 -9.61 -52.84
C VAL A 333 -11.00 -8.43 -53.81
N THR A 334 -11.18 -7.20 -53.31
CA THR A 334 -11.33 -5.99 -54.15
C THR A 334 -10.04 -5.23 -54.48
N GLY A 335 -8.87 -5.77 -54.12
CA GLY A 335 -7.56 -5.42 -54.69
C GLY A 335 -7.35 -3.95 -55.07
N LYS A 336 -6.97 -3.09 -54.13
CA LYS A 336 -6.21 -1.89 -54.47
C LYS A 336 -4.72 -2.21 -54.45
N LYS A 337 -4.13 -2.24 -55.65
CA LYS A 337 -2.69 -2.04 -55.86
C LYS A 337 -2.24 -0.69 -55.30
#